data_AF-A0A382CN90-F1
#
_entry.id   AF-A0A382CN90-F1
#
_cell.length_a   1.000
_cell.length_b   1.000
_cell.length_c   1.000
_cell.angle_alpha   90.00
_cell.angle_beta   90.00
_cell.angle_gamma   90.00
#
_symmetry.space_group_name_H-M   'P 1'
#
loop_
_entity.id
_entity.type
_entity.pdbx_description
1 polymer ?
#
loop_
_entity_poly.entity_id
_entity_poly.type
_entity_poly.pdbx_seq_one_letter_code
_entity_poly.pdbx_strand_id
1 'polypeptide(L)' 'MTKNLDKEGLKSIVDNYDLFFIDLWGVIHNGIELFKNSIEVLNELTQLNKEYILLTNAPRPNANIRNFIEK' A
#
# COMPACT_ATOMS: atom_id res chain seq x y z
N MET A 1 17.39 -6.44 -16.94
CA MET A 1 17.72 -7.38 -15.86
C MET A 1 16.59 -7.37 -14.86
N THR A 2 16.13 -8.54 -14.42
CA THR A 2 15.14 -8.68 -13.34
C THR A 2 15.78 -8.34 -12.00
N LYS A 3 15.11 -7.53 -11.17
CA LYS A 3 15.54 -7.23 -9.80
C LYS A 3 14.88 -8.20 -8.81
N ASN A 4 15.63 -8.65 -7.81
CA ASN A 4 15.09 -9.45 -6.71
C ASN A 4 14.62 -8.53 -5.58
N LEU A 5 13.31 -8.31 -5.51
CA LEU A 5 12.71 -7.40 -4.54
C LEU A 5 12.67 -7.96 -3.10
N ASP A 6 12.81 -9.28 -2.91
CA ASP A 6 12.90 -9.87 -1.57
C ASP A 6 14.18 -9.41 -0.85
N LYS A 7 15.22 -9.10 -1.62
CA LYS A 7 16.50 -8.59 -1.11
C LYS A 7 16.61 -7.07 -1.18
N GLU A 8 16.19 -6.47 -2.30
CA GLU A 8 16.40 -5.04 -2.56
C GLU A 8 15.23 -4.15 -2.12
N GLY A 9 14.04 -4.72 -1.93
CA GLY A 9 12.83 -4.01 -1.52
C GLY A 9 12.20 -3.14 -2.61
N LEU A 10 10.98 -2.64 -2.36
CA LEU A 10 10.21 -1.79 -3.27
C LEU A 10 10.95 -0.47 -3.59
N LYS A 11 11.66 0.10 -2.60
CA LYS A 11 12.44 1.33 -2.76
C LYS A 11 13.42 1.26 -3.94
N SER A 12 13.93 0.08 -4.28
CA SER A 12 14.87 -0.12 -5.38
C SER A 12 14.27 0.16 -6.77
N ILE A 13 12.94 0.22 -6.89
CA ILE A 13 12.23 0.42 -8.15
C ILE A 13 11.18 1.52 -8.10
N VAL A 14 10.99 2.18 -6.96
CA VAL A 14 9.89 3.13 -6.73
C VAL A 14 9.90 4.30 -7.74
N ASP A 15 11.08 4.77 -8.12
CA ASP A 15 11.22 5.89 -9.06
C ASP A 15 10.80 5.55 -10.49
N ASN A 16 10.71 4.26 -10.83
CA ASN A 16 10.34 3.82 -12.17
C ASN A 16 8.82 3.85 -12.41
N TYR A 17 8.01 4.17 -11.40
CA TYR A 17 6.56 4.16 -11.47
C TYR A 17 5.99 5.46 -10.91
N ASP A 18 4.95 5.97 -11.56
CA ASP A 18 4.26 7.19 -11.11
C ASP A 18 3.01 6.87 -10.27
N LEU A 19 2.37 5.72 -10.53
CA LEU A 19 1.13 5.27 -9.89
C LEU A 19 1.25 3.83 -9.37
N PHE A 20 0.79 3.60 -8.14
CA PHE A 20 0.76 2.30 -7.49
C PHE A 20 -0.67 1.84 -7.19
N PHE A 21 -1.05 0.67 -7.69
CA PHE A 21 -2.27 -0.02 -7.23
C PHE A 21 -1.88 -0.98 -6.12
N ILE A 22 -2.42 -0.78 -4.92
CA ILE A 22 -2.02 -1.50 -3.72
C ILE A 22 -3.24 -2.21 -3.14
N ASP A 23 -3.15 -3.53 -2.96
CA ASP A 23 -4.21 -4.30 -2.31
C ASP A 23 -4.30 -3.94 -0.81
N LEU A 24 -5.44 -4.25 -0.18
CA LEU A 24 -5.70 -3.95 1.23
C LEU A 24 -5.53 -5.18 2.13
N TRP A 25 -6.27 -6.27 1.84
CA TRP A 25 -6.34 -7.41 2.76
C TRP A 25 -5.10 -8.29 2.64
N GLY A 26 -4.36 -8.44 3.74
CA GLY A 26 -3.06 -9.13 3.75
C GLY A 26 -1.88 -8.27 3.32
N VAL A 27 -2.11 -7.01 2.88
CA VAL A 27 -1.05 -6.07 2.49
C VAL A 27 -1.02 -4.85 3.41
N ILE A 28 -2.15 -4.19 3.64
CA ILE A 28 -2.27 -3.07 4.58
C ILE A 28 -2.78 -3.54 5.94
N HIS A 29 -3.67 -4.54 5.97
CA HIS A 29 -4.26 -5.03 7.21
C HIS A 29 -4.73 -6.49 7.11
N ASN A 30 -4.95 -7.13 8.25
CA ASN A 30 -5.59 -8.46 8.33
C ASN A 30 -7.06 -8.41 8.78
N GLY A 31 -7.63 -7.21 8.89
CA GLY A 31 -9.01 -6.99 9.36
C GLY A 31 -9.15 -6.86 10.87
N ILE A 32 -8.06 -7.06 11.61
CA ILE A 32 -7.94 -6.80 13.04
C ILE A 32 -7.06 -5.56 13.26
N GLU A 33 -5.89 -5.54 12.64
CA GLU A 33 -4.90 -4.47 12.79
C GLU A 33 -4.28 -4.04 11.46
N LEU A 34 -3.74 -2.81 11.44
CA LEU A 34 -2.95 -2.27 10.34
C LEU A 34 -1.48 -2.72 10.48
N PHE A 35 -0.85 -3.05 9.36
CA PHE A 35 0.57 -3.38 9.32
C PHE A 35 1.40 -2.09 9.28
N LYS A 36 2.14 -1.82 10.36
CA LYS A 36 2.90 -0.57 10.53
C LYS A 36 3.87 -0.28 9.38
N ASN A 37 4.62 -1.29 8.93
CA ASN A 37 5.56 -1.14 7.82
C ASN A 37 4.85 -0.79 6.50
N SER A 38 3.65 -1.30 6.29
CA SER A 38 2.85 -0.96 5.11
C SER A 38 2.37 0.49 5.16
N ILE A 39 1.96 0.98 6.33
CA ILE A 39 1.60 2.39 6.53
C ILE A 39 2.82 3.30 6.32
N GLU A 40 3.99 2.90 6.81
CA GLU A 40 5.25 3.61 6.57
C GLU A 40 5.55 3.73 5.07
N VAL A 41 5.37 2.66 4.29
CA VAL A 41 5.54 2.70 2.83
C VAL A 41 4.56 3.68 2.17
N LEU A 42 3.28 3.71 2.57
CA LEU A 42 2.31 4.68 2.02
C LEU A 42 2.71 6.13 2.34
N ASN A 43 3.24 6.37 3.54
CA ASN A 43 3.77 7.68 3.93
C ASN A 43 4.99 8.06 3.10
N GLU A 44 5.93 7.14 2.88
CA GLU A 44 7.10 7.38 2.01
C GLU A 44 6.68 7.65 0.56
N LEU A 45 5.74 6.89 0.01
CA LEU A 45 5.19 7.15 -1.33
C LEU A 45 4.58 8.55 -1.44
N THR A 46 3.85 8.97 -0.41
CA THR A 46 3.28 10.32 -0.34
C THR A 46 4.39 11.39 -0.30
N GLN A 47 5.45 11.18 0.50
CA GLN A 47 6.59 12.11 0.56
C GLN A 47 7.38 12.18 -0.75
N LEU A 48 7.42 11.09 -1.51
CA LEU A 48 8.03 11.01 -2.83
C LEU A 48 7.12 11.54 -3.95
N ASN A 49 5.94 12.10 -3.62
CA ASN A 49 4.91 12.55 -4.56
C ASN A 49 4.48 11.45 -5.55
N LYS A 50 4.45 10.20 -5.10
CA LYS A 50 3.93 9.07 -5.88
C LYS A 50 2.43 8.93 -5.64
N GLU A 51 1.66 8.76 -6.72
CA GLU A 51 0.23 8.48 -6.60
C GLU A 51 0.02 7.01 -6.22
N TYR A 52 -0.99 6.73 -5.39
CA TYR A 52 -1.41 5.37 -5.15
C TYR A 52 -2.91 5.25 -4.94
N ILE A 53 -3.45 4.10 -5.33
CA ILE A 53 -4.85 3.74 -5.18
C ILE A 53 -4.91 2.44 -4.39
N LEU A 54 -5.61 2.48 -3.25
CA LEU A 54 -5.90 1.29 -2.47
C LEU A 54 -7.10 0.56 -3.09
N LEU A 55 -6.91 -0.70 -3.44
CA LEU A 55 -7.91 -1.56 -4.05
C LEU A 55 -8.27 -2.70 -3.09
N THR A 56 -9.53 -3.13 -3.10
CA THR A 56 -9.94 -4.33 -2.37
C THR A 56 -11.05 -5.06 -3.09
N ASN A 57 -11.02 -6.39 -3.01
CA ASN A 57 -12.10 -7.26 -3.43
C ASN A 57 -13.19 -7.41 -2.34
N ALA A 58 -13.05 -6.72 -1.20
CA ALA A 58 -14.06 -6.77 -0.16
C ALA A 58 -15.42 -6.30 -0.72
N PRO A 59 -16.51 -7.06 -0.54
CA PRO A 59 -17.83 -6.72 -1.09
C PRO A 59 -18.50 -5.56 -0.33
N ARG A 60 -17.78 -4.88 0.56
CA ARG A 60 -18.30 -3.85 1.45
C ARG A 60 -18.14 -2.46 0.80
N PRO A 61 -19.12 -1.55 0.94
CA PRO A 61 -18.99 -0.19 0.41
C PRO A 61 -17.80 0.57 1.02
N ASN A 62 -17.15 1.42 0.21
CA ASN A 62 -15.93 2.18 0.54
C ASN A 62 -16.00 2.94 1.88
N ALA A 63 -17.16 3.47 2.25
CA ALA A 63 -17.34 4.25 3.47
C ALA A 63 -16.95 3.47 4.74
N ASN A 64 -17.24 2.17 4.80
CA ASN A 64 -16.93 1.34 5.97
C ASN A 64 -15.45 0.98 6.05
N ILE A 65 -14.77 0.88 4.91
CA ILE A 65 -13.34 0.58 4.83
C ILE A 65 -12.53 1.82 5.21
N ARG A 66 -12.95 3.00 4.76
CA ARG A 66 -12.31 4.28 5.09
C ARG A 66 -12.25 4.52 6.59
N ASN A 67 -13.36 4.31 7.30
CA ASN A 67 -13.42 4.48 8.76
C ASN A 67 -12.54 3.49 9.55
N PHE A 68 -12.18 2.35 8.96
CA PHE A 68 -11.27 1.38 9.57
C PHE A 68 -9.80 1.76 9.38
N ILE A 69 -9.47 2.35 8.23
CA ILE A 69 -8.11 2.76 7.87
C ILE A 69 -7.74 4.13 8.47
N GLU A 70 -8.70 5.04 8.64
CA GLU A 70 -8.49 6.38 9.22
C GLU A 70 -8.45 6.41 10.77
N LYS A 71 -8.50 5.25 11.42
CA LYS A 71 -8.35 5.12 12.88
C LYS A 71 -6.89 5.10 13.30
#